data_AF-A0A5J4KL92-F1
#
_entry.id   AF-A0A5J4KL92-F1
#
_cell.length_a   1.000
_cell.length_b   1.000
_cell.length_c   1.000
_cell.angle_alpha   90.00
_cell.angle_beta   90.00
_cell.angle_gamma   90.00
#
_symmetry.space_group_name_H-M   'P 1'
#
loop_
_entity.id
_entity.type
_entity.pdbx_description
1 polymer ?
#
loop_
_entity_poly.entity_id
_entity_poly.type
_entity_poly.pdbx_seq_one_letter_code
_entity_poly.pdbx_strand_id
1 'polypeptide(L)'
;MVVREIAAELCEQLQQHGITQTDEVTLRQTLEQYVATYTLIKLAEWPARRWKCQYRLMMKDNMYDAQSVPEAYARAILAMLQQATANQDTPNEQSETD
;
A
#
# COMPACT_ATOMS: atom_id res chain seq x y z
N MET A 1 6.29 -18.97 -17.53
CA MET A 1 5.25 -17.92 -17.41
C MET A 1 5.31 -17.42 -15.98
N VAL A 2 5.84 -16.22 -15.74
CA VAL A 2 5.96 -15.67 -14.38
C VAL A 2 4.56 -15.24 -13.95
N VAL A 3 3.97 -15.95 -12.99
CA VAL A 3 2.72 -15.52 -12.35
C VAL A 3 3.06 -14.21 -11.64
N ARG A 4 2.59 -13.08 -12.16
CA ARG A 4 2.76 -11.80 -11.47
C ARG A 4 1.83 -11.83 -10.26
N GLU A 5 2.41 -11.83 -9.07
CA GLU A 5 1.67 -11.78 -7.81
C GLU A 5 1.03 -10.41 -7.56
N ILE A 6 1.36 -9.42 -8.39
CA ILE A 6 0.89 -8.05 -8.33
C ILE A 6 0.38 -7.60 -9.72
N ALA A 7 -0.72 -6.84 -9.73
CA ALA A 7 -1.27 -6.24 -10.94
C ALA A 7 -0.28 -5.26 -11.60
N ALA A 8 -0.25 -5.23 -12.94
CA ALA A 8 0.71 -4.41 -13.70
C ALA A 8 0.59 -2.90 -13.38
N GLU A 9 -0.64 -2.40 -13.25
CA GLU A 9 -0.92 -1.02 -12.86
C GLU A 9 -0.30 -0.66 -11.50
N LEU A 10 -0.36 -1.58 -10.54
CA LEU A 10 0.20 -1.36 -9.21
C LEU A 10 1.74 -1.33 -9.26
N CYS A 11 2.36 -2.15 -10.11
CA CYS A 11 3.79 -2.09 -10.36
C CYS A 11 4.21 -0.76 -10.99
N GLU A 12 3.45 -0.25 -11.96
CA GLU A 12 3.73 1.05 -12.59
C GLU A 12 3.64 2.20 -11.58
N GLN A 13 2.62 2.20 -10.71
CA GLN A 13 2.49 3.18 -9.63
C GLN A 13 3.66 3.12 -8.66
N LEU A 14 4.10 1.91 -8.25
CA LEU A 14 5.28 1.75 -7.39
C LEU A 14 6.56 2.27 -8.06
N GLN A 15 6.73 2.01 -9.36
CA GLN A 15 7.90 2.49 -10.12
C GLN A 15 7.96 4.02 -10.21
N GLN A 16 6.81 4.70 -10.28
CA GLN A 16 6.75 6.18 -10.23
C GLN A 16 7.32 6.74 -8.92
N HIS A 17 7.29 5.95 -7.85
CA HIS A 17 7.89 6.28 -6.54
C HIS A 17 9.28 5.66 -6.34
N GLY A 18 9.91 5.12 -7.38
CA GLY A 18 11.26 4.54 -7.33
C GLY A 18 11.33 3.11 -6.79
N ILE A 19 10.19 2.46 -6.55
CA ILE A 19 10.13 1.09 -6.06
C ILE A 19 10.06 0.14 -7.26
N THR A 20 11.17 -0.53 -7.56
CA THR A 20 11.31 -1.43 -8.73
C THR A 20 11.19 -2.91 -8.38
N GLN A 21 11.42 -3.26 -7.11
CA GLN A 21 11.32 -4.61 -6.58
C GLN A 21 9.93 -4.82 -5.96
N THR A 22 9.25 -5.88 -6.39
CA THR A 22 7.84 -6.16 -6.08
C THR A 22 7.64 -7.53 -5.44
N ASP A 23 8.71 -8.14 -4.94
CA ASP A 23 8.63 -9.36 -4.14
C ASP A 23 8.11 -9.06 -2.73
N GLU A 24 7.58 -10.09 -2.07
CA GLU A 24 6.99 -9.99 -0.74
C GLU A 24 7.94 -9.36 0.29
N VAL A 25 9.19 -9.81 0.33
CA VAL A 25 10.16 -9.45 1.37
C VAL A 25 10.54 -7.98 1.23
N THR A 26 10.85 -7.54 0.00
CA THR A 26 11.21 -6.16 -0.26
C THR A 26 10.05 -5.22 0.07
N LEU A 27 8.83 -5.54 -0.37
CA LEU A 27 7.66 -4.70 -0.09
C LEU A 27 7.35 -4.66 1.40
N ARG A 28 7.47 -5.78 2.12
CA ARG A 28 7.30 -5.79 3.57
C ARG A 28 8.29 -4.84 4.25
N GLN A 29 9.58 -4.94 3.91
CA GLN A 29 10.64 -4.11 4.49
C GLN A 29 10.44 -2.63 4.14
N THR A 30 10.03 -2.32 2.91
CA THR A 30 9.68 -0.96 2.50
C THR A 30 8.52 -0.43 3.32
N LEU A 31 7.45 -1.21 3.52
CA LEU A 31 6.30 -0.79 4.33
C LEU A 31 6.70 -0.50 5.79
N GLU A 32 7.58 -1.32 6.37
CA GLU A 32 8.09 -1.15 7.74
C GLU A 32 8.86 0.17 7.94
N GLN A 33 9.37 0.80 6.86
CA GLN A 33 9.99 2.13 6.93
C GLN A 33 8.95 3.25 7.12
N TYR A 34 7.71 3.04 6.67
CA TYR A 34 6.64 4.04 6.77
C TYR A 34 5.73 3.80 7.98
N VAL A 35 5.50 2.53 8.35
CA VAL A 35 4.50 2.15 9.35
C VAL A 35 5.07 1.13 10.32
N ALA A 36 5.08 1.49 11.60
CA ALA A 36 5.61 0.65 12.67
C ALA A 36 4.77 -0.60 12.98
N THR A 37 3.47 -0.61 12.64
CA THR A 37 2.58 -1.74 12.96
C THR A 37 1.48 -1.90 11.92
N TYR A 38 1.33 -3.13 11.43
CA TYR A 38 0.24 -3.55 10.55
C TYR A 38 -0.22 -4.96 10.92
N THR A 39 -1.40 -5.35 10.48
CA THR A 39 -1.91 -6.72 10.65
C THR A 39 -2.32 -7.27 9.30
N LEU A 40 -1.61 -8.31 8.85
CA LEU A 40 -1.97 -9.06 7.65
C LEU A 40 -2.85 -10.25 8.04
N ILE A 41 -4.03 -10.33 7.43
CA ILE A 41 -5.04 -11.35 7.69
C ILE A 41 -5.26 -12.13 6.40
N LYS A 42 -5.00 -13.44 6.45
CA LYS A 42 -5.45 -14.36 5.40
C LYS A 42 -6.91 -14.71 5.67
N LEU A 43 -7.76 -14.47 4.67
CA LEU A 43 -9.18 -14.74 4.79
C LEU A 43 -9.46 -16.25 4.65
N ALA A 44 -10.41 -16.73 5.44
CA ALA A 44 -11.02 -18.03 5.19
C ALA A 44 -11.75 -18.01 3.83
N GLU A 45 -12.04 -19.19 3.29
CA GLU A 45 -12.60 -19.31 1.94
C GLU A 45 -13.96 -18.60 1.75
N TRP A 46 -14.86 -18.72 2.73
CA TRP A 46 -16.17 -18.07 2.68
C TRP A 46 -16.09 -16.54 2.63
N PRO A 47 -15.38 -15.84 3.56
CA PRO A 47 -15.23 -14.39 3.46
C PRO A 47 -14.44 -13.97 2.22
N ALA A 48 -13.46 -14.76 1.78
CA ALA A 48 -12.70 -14.47 0.56
C ALA A 48 -13.60 -14.44 -0.68
N ARG A 49 -14.53 -15.40 -0.81
CA ARG A 49 -15.54 -15.41 -1.87
C ARG A 49 -16.51 -14.24 -1.76
N ARG A 50 -16.96 -13.91 -0.54
CA ARG A 50 -17.91 -12.82 -0.29
C ARG A 50 -17.33 -11.45 -0.66
N TRP A 51 -16.09 -11.18 -0.26
CA TRP A 51 -15.43 -9.89 -0.46
C TRP A 51 -14.56 -9.83 -1.72
N LYS A 52 -14.39 -10.96 -2.41
CA LYS A 52 -13.58 -11.08 -3.62
C LYS A 52 -12.11 -10.70 -3.39
N CYS A 53 -11.56 -11.02 -2.23
CA CYS A 53 -10.13 -10.83 -1.88
C CYS A 53 -9.64 -12.01 -1.04
N GLN A 54 -8.34 -12.30 -1.03
CA GLN A 54 -7.77 -13.41 -0.23
C GLN A 54 -7.08 -12.92 1.03
N TYR A 55 -6.58 -11.69 1.00
CA TYR A 55 -5.82 -11.07 2.08
C TYR A 55 -6.37 -9.70 2.40
N ARG A 56 -6.27 -9.34 3.67
CA ARG A 56 -6.51 -7.98 4.16
C ARG A 56 -5.32 -7.51 4.95
N LEU A 57 -4.87 -6.30 4.67
CA LEU A 57 -3.85 -5.63 5.47
C LEU A 57 -4.48 -4.45 6.18
N MET A 58 -4.40 -4.45 7.50
CA MET A 58 -4.90 -3.38 8.36
C MET A 58 -3.75 -2.51 8.85
N MET A 59 -3.94 -1.20 8.78
CA MET A 59 -3.00 -0.19 9.26
C MET A 59 -3.75 0.97 9.89
N LYS A 60 -3.66 1.10 11.22
CA LYS A 60 -4.45 2.07 11.99
C LYS A 60 -5.94 1.94 11.61
N ASP A 61 -6.52 3.00 11.06
CA ASP A 61 -7.92 3.07 10.64
C ASP A 61 -8.16 2.62 9.18
N ASN A 62 -7.10 2.24 8.45
CA ASN A 62 -7.18 1.84 7.05
C ASN A 62 -7.14 0.32 6.88
N MET A 63 -7.85 -0.18 5.87
CA MET A 63 -7.88 -1.58 5.49
C MET A 63 -7.71 -1.73 3.98
N TYR A 64 -6.79 -2.59 3.56
CA TYR A 64 -6.46 -2.83 2.16
C TYR A 64 -6.79 -4.28 1.79
N ASP A 65 -7.70 -4.45 0.82
CA ASP A 65 -8.06 -5.74 0.24
C ASP A 65 -7.06 -6.13 -0.87
N ALA A 66 -6.64 -7.40 -0.91
CA ALA A 66 -5.67 -7.90 -1.89
C ALA A 66 -5.88 -9.38 -2.26
N GLN A 67 -5.41 -9.80 -3.44
CA GLN A 67 -5.41 -11.19 -3.88
C GLN A 67 -4.18 -11.96 -3.40
N SER A 68 -3.09 -11.26 -3.10
CA SER A 68 -1.83 -11.83 -2.64
C SER A 68 -1.23 -11.01 -1.50
N VAL A 69 -0.24 -11.58 -0.81
CA VAL A 69 0.51 -10.86 0.23
C VAL A 69 1.32 -9.68 -0.35
N PRO A 70 2.10 -9.86 -1.44
CA PRO A 70 2.79 -8.73 -2.08
C PRO A 70 1.85 -7.60 -2.49
N GLU A 71 0.68 -7.91 -3.05
CA GLU A 71 -0.30 -6.89 -3.43
C GLU A 71 -0.81 -6.10 -2.22
N ALA A 72 -1.01 -6.76 -1.07
CA ALA A 72 -1.44 -6.10 0.15
C ALA A 72 -0.41 -5.07 0.64
N TYR A 73 0.88 -5.43 0.64
CA TYR A 73 1.96 -4.52 0.99
C TYR A 73 2.10 -3.38 -0.01
N ALA A 74 2.04 -3.66 -1.32
CA ALA A 74 2.10 -2.66 -2.37
C ALA A 74 1.01 -1.59 -2.24
N ARG A 75 -0.25 -2.00 -2.01
CA ARG A 75 -1.38 -1.07 -1.80
C ARG A 75 -1.17 -0.18 -0.59
N ALA A 76 -0.67 -0.75 0.51
CA ALA A 76 -0.38 -0.01 1.72
C ALA A 76 0.74 1.03 1.54
N ILE A 77 1.83 0.66 0.86
CA ILE A 77 2.94 1.57 0.58
C ILE A 77 2.46 2.76 -0.25
N LEU A 78 1.70 2.51 -1.33
CA LEU A 78 1.17 3.58 -2.16
C LEU A 78 0.27 4.53 -1.39
N ALA A 79 -0.58 4.00 -0.51
CA ALA A 79 -1.43 4.83 0.34
C ALA A 79 -0.61 5.70 1.32
N MET A 80 0.53 5.22 1.83
CA MET A 80 1.44 6.02 2.66
C MET A 80 2.15 7.11 1.86
N LEU A 81 2.62 6.77 0.66
CA LEU A 81 3.30 7.72 -0.22
C LEU A 81 2.35 8.83 -0.67
N GLN A 82 1.11 8.49 -1.04
CA GLN A 82 0.08 9.46 -1.41
C GLN A 82 -0.30 10.39 -0.25
N GLN A 83 -0.40 9.87 0.98
CA GLN A 83 -0.62 10.69 2.17
C GLN A 83 0.56 11.63 2.48
N ALA A 84 1.79 11.14 2.30
CA ALA A 84 2.99 11.97 2.47
C ALA A 84 3.02 13.11 1.45
N THR A 85 2.66 12.86 0.18
CA THR A 85 2.54 13.90 -0.84
C THR A 85 1.41 14.89 -0.51
N ALA A 86 0.22 14.40 -0.15
CA ALA A 86 -0.93 15.26 0.15
C ALA A 86 -0.69 16.22 1.34
N ASN A 87 0.09 15.79 2.35
CA ASN A 87 0.46 16.65 3.48
C ASN A 87 1.53 17.71 3.16
N GLN A 88 2.22 17.63 2.02
CA GLN A 88 3.22 18.63 1.62
C GLN A 88 2.63 19.78 0.80
N ASP A 89 1.40 19.65 0.31
CA ASP A 89 0.74 20.63 -0.55
C ASP A 89 -0.16 21.64 0.18
N THR A 90 -0.12 21.74 1.52
CA THR A 90 -0.69 22.92 2.20
C THR A 90 0.16 24.15 1.88
N PRO A 91 -0.34 25.12 1.08
CA PRO A 91 0.36 26.38 0.92
C PRO A 91 0.27 27.09 2.27
N ASN A 92 1.42 27.40 2.86
CA ASN A 92 1.50 28.33 3.97
C ASN A 92 1.11 29.72 3.44
N GLU A 93 -0.19 29.99 3.38
CA GLU A 93 -0.73 31.33 3.13
C GLU A 93 -0.63 32.11 4.43
N GLN A 94 0.60 32.46 4.79
CA GLN A 94 0.92 33.52 5.74
C GLN A 94 1.77 34.55 5.00
N SER A 95 1.12 35.26 4.08
CA SER A 95 1.59 36.57 3.65
C SER A 95 1.29 37.57 4.75
N GLU A 96 2.37 38.16 5.27
CA GLU A 96 2.44 39.50 5.85
C GLU A 96 1.34 40.44 5.34
N THR A 97 0.67 41.16 6.25
CA THR A 97 0.55 42.61 6.10
C THR A 97 0.21 43.30 7.43
N ASP A 98 1.10 44.23 7.79
CA ASP A 98 1.03 45.38 8.72
C ASP A 98 0.97 45.15 10.24
#